data_AF-A0A7G8TDA2-F1
#
_entry.id   AF-A0A7G8TDA2-F1
#
_cell.length_a   1.000
_cell.length_b   1.000
_cell.length_c   1.000
_cell.angle_alpha   90.00
_cell.angle_beta   90.00
_cell.angle_gamma   90.00
#
_symmetry.space_group_name_H-M   'P 1'
#
loop_
_entity.id
_entity.type
_entity.pdbx_description
1 polymer ?
#
loop_
_entity_poly.entity_id
_entity_poly.type
_entity_poly.pdbx_seq_one_letter_code
_entity_poly.pdbx_strand_id
1 'polypeptide(L)'
;MPRSKHLSRAICFALSFCFMFSAVFCLSSAKAYASTDPNVQLLYAQRDEPGEAAYGGYLGFIDVKNLAYQKNVTVHYTTDGNSWQDVSAQYLKNDPEDPQYDVWEFSIFAPSSPVTFAIKYEVNGQTYWDNNNGNNYTLSPTDPIVLEKCALKTAQLKEGSPTAIFLKNLGYEKTVLVKYTTDNWATTNSANASYEKTLPGNVEQWSIPSDLPHGSNVKYFVSYTVNGITYIDNNFGDNYTNY
;
A
#
# COMPACT_ATOMS: atom_id res chain seq x y z
N MET A 1 30.73 15.38 -76.91
CA MET A 1 29.99 14.12 -76.63
C MET A 1 30.00 13.86 -75.12
N PRO A 2 29.00 13.17 -74.54
CA PRO A 2 28.64 13.36 -73.12
C PRO A 2 28.61 12.08 -72.25
N ARG A 3 28.61 12.28 -70.93
CA ARG A 3 27.98 11.51 -69.83
C ARG A 3 28.03 12.44 -68.59
N SER A 4 26.97 12.91 -67.93
CA SER A 4 25.66 12.32 -67.56
C SER A 4 25.85 11.05 -66.72
N LYS A 5 25.35 10.91 -65.47
CA LYS A 5 24.48 11.72 -64.59
C LYS A 5 25.10 11.69 -63.15
N HIS A 6 24.52 12.09 -62.00
CA HIS A 6 23.14 12.38 -61.57
C HIS A 6 23.10 13.48 -60.47
N LEU A 7 21.89 13.75 -59.96
CA LEU A 7 21.54 14.70 -58.89
C LEU A 7 21.06 13.91 -57.65
N SER A 8 21.39 14.35 -56.42
CA SER A 8 20.41 14.38 -55.31
C SER A 8 20.89 15.26 -54.15
N ARG A 9 19.94 15.88 -53.43
CA ARG A 9 20.15 16.73 -52.24
C ARG A 9 19.82 15.95 -50.98
N ALA A 10 20.51 16.25 -49.88
CA ALA A 10 19.93 16.12 -48.54
C ALA A 10 20.46 17.27 -47.65
N ILE A 11 19.56 18.18 -47.28
CA ILE A 11 19.77 19.15 -46.20
C ILE A 11 19.26 18.48 -44.94
N CYS A 12 20.07 18.39 -43.88
CA CYS A 12 19.58 18.07 -42.54
C CYS A 12 19.83 19.24 -41.61
N PHE A 13 18.76 19.66 -40.93
CA PHE A 13 18.77 20.74 -39.94
C PHE A 13 19.49 20.29 -38.66
N ALA A 14 20.15 21.23 -38.01
CA ALA A 14 20.60 21.07 -36.63
C ALA A 14 19.39 21.10 -35.68
N LEU A 15 19.48 20.42 -34.52
CA LEU A 15 18.83 20.89 -33.30
C LEU A 15 19.47 20.29 -32.04
N SER A 16 19.71 21.20 -31.10
CA SER A 16 20.22 21.04 -29.74
C SER A 16 19.74 19.79 -28.99
N PHE A 17 20.68 19.00 -28.46
CA PHE A 17 20.38 18.00 -27.43
C PHE A 17 20.32 18.70 -26.06
N CYS A 18 19.12 19.13 -25.68
CA CYS A 18 18.89 19.68 -24.34
C CYS A 18 19.04 18.59 -23.27
N PHE A 19 19.64 18.96 -22.14
CA PHE A 19 19.60 18.15 -20.91
C PHE A 19 18.14 17.99 -20.47
N MET A 20 17.53 16.85 -20.78
CA MET A 20 16.28 16.42 -20.18
C MET A 20 16.58 15.89 -18.78
N PHE A 21 16.65 16.80 -17.81
CA PHE A 21 16.57 16.45 -16.40
C PHE A 21 15.17 15.87 -16.17
N SER A 22 15.04 14.55 -16.23
CA SER A 22 13.77 13.86 -16.02
C SER A 22 13.44 13.87 -14.53
N ALA A 23 13.07 15.05 -14.02
CA ALA A 23 12.27 15.16 -12.82
C ALA A 23 10.99 14.38 -13.09
N VAL A 24 10.91 13.17 -12.55
CA VAL A 24 9.66 12.42 -12.44
C VAL A 24 8.80 13.22 -11.46
N PHE A 25 8.09 14.21 -11.99
CA PHE A 25 6.91 14.73 -11.33
C PHE A 25 5.95 13.56 -11.23
N CYS A 26 5.96 12.90 -10.06
CA CYS A 26 4.75 12.27 -9.56
C CYS A 26 3.71 13.39 -9.51
N LEU A 27 2.88 13.46 -10.55
CA LEU A 27 1.57 14.07 -10.42
C LEU A 27 0.79 13.16 -9.46
N SER A 28 0.95 13.42 -8.16
CA SER A 28 -0.13 13.15 -7.24
C SER A 28 -1.32 13.93 -7.78
N SER A 29 -2.29 13.21 -8.34
CA SER A 29 -3.57 13.80 -8.67
C SER A 29 -4.14 14.32 -7.36
N ALA A 30 -4.21 15.65 -7.23
CA ALA A 30 -4.81 16.26 -6.06
C ALA A 30 -6.25 15.76 -5.95
N LYS A 31 -6.49 14.79 -5.05
CA LYS A 31 -7.82 14.28 -4.79
C LYS A 31 -8.69 15.46 -4.37
N ALA A 32 -9.79 15.66 -5.08
CA ALA A 32 -10.80 16.60 -4.64
C ALA A 32 -11.49 16.00 -3.42
N TYR A 33 -11.09 16.45 -2.23
CA TYR A 33 -11.62 15.99 -0.96
C TYR A 33 -13.10 16.27 -0.84
N ALA A 34 -13.90 15.23 -0.57
CA ALA A 34 -15.33 15.36 -0.39
C ALA A 34 -15.64 15.65 1.07
N SER A 35 -16.74 16.36 1.37
CA SER A 35 -17.18 16.55 2.76
C SER A 35 -17.71 15.27 3.44
N THR A 36 -17.54 14.12 2.78
CA THR A 36 -17.91 12.77 3.21
C THR A 36 -16.70 11.93 3.63
N ASP A 37 -15.47 12.44 3.47
CA ASP A 37 -14.26 11.67 3.80
C ASP A 37 -14.19 11.41 5.31
N PRO A 38 -14.05 10.13 5.76
CA PRO A 38 -14.20 9.76 7.17
C PRO A 38 -13.07 10.33 8.03
N ASN A 39 -13.36 10.65 9.30
CA ASN A 39 -12.34 11.18 10.22
C ASN A 39 -11.35 10.11 10.72
N VAL A 40 -11.74 8.85 10.66
CA VAL A 40 -10.91 7.68 10.96
C VAL A 40 -11.31 6.54 10.04
N GLN A 41 -10.35 5.76 9.55
CA GLN A 41 -10.64 4.58 8.73
C GLN A 41 -9.53 3.53 8.82
N LEU A 42 -9.89 2.24 8.84
CA LEU A 42 -8.93 1.17 8.60
C LEU A 42 -8.40 1.26 7.15
N LEU A 43 -7.08 1.23 6.97
CA LEU A 43 -6.47 1.01 5.66
C LEU A 43 -6.40 -0.50 5.38
N TYR A 44 -5.70 -1.19 6.26
CA TYR A 44 -5.26 -2.57 6.08
C TYR A 44 -5.09 -3.25 7.42
N ALA A 45 -5.39 -4.55 7.51
CA ALA A 45 -4.93 -5.37 8.63
C ALA A 45 -4.69 -6.82 8.21
N GLN A 46 -3.80 -7.51 8.92
CA GLN A 46 -3.56 -8.94 8.78
C GLN A 46 -3.19 -9.58 10.12
N ARG A 47 -3.08 -10.91 10.14
CA ARG A 47 -2.39 -11.60 11.22
C ARG A 47 -0.90 -11.27 11.16
N ASP A 48 -0.34 -10.91 12.31
CA ASP A 48 1.11 -10.83 12.50
C ASP A 48 1.62 -12.25 12.73
N GLU A 49 2.53 -12.70 11.86
CA GLU A 49 3.08 -14.06 11.94
C GLU A 49 4.02 -14.16 13.15
N PRO A 50 3.92 -15.24 13.95
CA PRO A 50 4.75 -15.36 15.14
C PRO A 50 6.23 -15.42 14.74
N GLY A 51 7.04 -14.56 15.36
CA GLY A 51 8.45 -14.85 15.58
C GLY A 51 8.63 -16.12 16.42
N GLU A 52 9.87 -16.48 16.79
CA GLU A 52 10.15 -17.76 17.47
C GLU A 52 9.38 -17.97 18.80
N ALA A 53 8.85 -16.91 19.40
CA ALA A 53 7.87 -16.99 20.49
C ALA A 53 6.44 -17.17 19.95
N ALA A 54 5.81 -18.31 20.24
CA ALA A 54 4.56 -18.81 19.65
C ALA A 54 3.25 -18.05 19.99
N TYR A 55 3.30 -16.74 20.29
CA TYR A 55 2.13 -15.89 20.47
C TYR A 55 1.93 -15.04 19.21
N GLY A 56 1.04 -15.47 18.31
CA GLY A 56 0.68 -14.68 17.13
C GLY A 56 -0.05 -13.39 17.52
N GLY A 57 0.14 -12.34 16.73
CA GLY A 57 -0.56 -11.08 16.87
C GLY A 57 -1.44 -10.76 15.65
N TYR A 58 -1.99 -9.55 15.62
CA TYR A 58 -2.59 -8.95 14.44
C TYR A 58 -2.08 -7.53 14.31
N LEU A 59 -1.71 -7.12 13.10
CA LEU A 59 -1.23 -5.78 12.82
C LEU A 59 -2.12 -5.09 11.79
N GLY A 60 -2.07 -3.76 11.76
CA GLY A 60 -2.75 -2.99 10.75
C GLY A 60 -2.42 -1.51 10.78
N PHE A 61 -2.87 -0.82 9.72
CA PHE A 61 -2.68 0.60 9.50
C PHE A 61 -4.02 1.31 9.43
N ILE A 62 -4.07 2.52 9.97
CA ILE A 62 -5.26 3.34 10.17
C ILE A 62 -4.98 4.75 9.64
N ASP A 63 -5.89 5.28 8.84
CA ASP A 63 -5.93 6.69 8.49
C ASP A 63 -6.70 7.49 9.54
N VAL A 64 -6.12 8.59 10.00
CA VAL A 64 -6.70 9.48 11.00
C VAL A 64 -6.62 10.92 10.54
N LYS A 65 -7.76 11.59 10.33
CA LYS A 65 -7.79 12.95 9.79
C LYS A 65 -7.14 13.93 10.77
N ASN A 66 -6.22 14.75 10.29
CA ASN A 66 -5.36 15.62 11.09
C ASN A 66 -6.11 16.89 11.59
N LEU A 67 -7.04 16.69 12.53
CA LEU A 67 -7.92 17.73 13.07
C LEU A 67 -7.31 18.54 14.22
N ALA A 68 -6.28 17.99 14.90
CA ALA A 68 -5.43 18.68 15.86
C ALA A 68 -4.19 17.83 16.20
N TYR A 69 -3.24 18.43 16.93
CA TYR A 69 -2.03 17.74 17.38
C TYR A 69 -2.31 16.63 18.40
N GLN A 70 -3.14 16.89 19.41
CA GLN A 70 -3.50 15.90 20.42
C GLN A 70 -4.58 14.95 19.90
N LYS A 71 -4.17 13.72 19.58
CA LYS A 71 -5.01 12.63 19.09
C LYS A 71 -4.87 11.42 20.03
N ASN A 72 -5.97 10.74 20.32
CA ASN A 72 -5.93 9.38 20.85
C ASN A 72 -6.59 8.44 19.83
N VAL A 73 -5.90 7.35 19.50
CA VAL A 73 -6.36 6.35 18.52
C VAL A 73 -6.29 5.00 19.19
N THR A 74 -7.42 4.31 19.26
CA THR A 74 -7.58 3.07 20.03
C THR A 74 -8.28 2.04 19.17
N VAL A 75 -7.75 0.82 19.11
CA VAL A 75 -8.45 -0.33 18.55
C VAL A 75 -9.19 -1.03 19.68
N HIS A 76 -10.52 -0.99 19.62
CA HIS A 76 -11.42 -1.66 20.53
C HIS A 76 -11.73 -3.05 19.94
N TYR A 77 -11.31 -4.12 20.59
CA TYR A 77 -11.37 -5.48 20.04
C TYR A 77 -11.89 -6.53 21.03
N THR A 78 -12.32 -7.67 20.49
CA THR A 78 -12.73 -8.86 21.24
C THR A 78 -12.27 -10.13 20.51
N THR A 79 -12.06 -11.21 21.27
CA THR A 79 -11.73 -12.56 20.75
C THR A 79 -12.78 -13.62 21.10
N ASP A 80 -13.74 -13.28 21.96
CA ASP A 80 -14.81 -14.16 22.42
C ASP A 80 -16.22 -13.62 22.07
N GLY A 81 -16.30 -12.39 21.51
CA GLY A 81 -17.55 -11.70 21.18
C GLY A 81 -18.25 -11.04 22.38
N ASN A 82 -17.71 -11.16 23.59
CA ASN A 82 -18.35 -10.75 24.85
C ASN A 82 -17.48 -9.76 25.63
N SER A 83 -16.20 -10.10 25.78
CA SER A 83 -15.19 -9.35 26.52
C SER A 83 -14.44 -8.44 25.53
N TRP A 84 -14.60 -7.14 25.68
CA TRP A 84 -13.91 -6.14 24.86
C TRP A 84 -12.69 -5.56 25.59
N GLN A 85 -11.64 -5.27 24.81
CA GLN A 85 -10.33 -4.79 25.24
C GLN A 85 -9.90 -3.64 24.32
N ASP A 86 -9.06 -2.75 24.84
CA ASP A 86 -8.52 -1.61 24.11
C ASP A 86 -7.01 -1.74 23.94
N VAL A 87 -6.49 -1.46 22.75
CA VAL A 87 -5.06 -1.22 22.51
C VAL A 87 -4.85 0.12 21.80
N SER A 88 -3.87 0.90 22.27
CA SER A 88 -3.51 2.19 21.65
C SER A 88 -2.72 1.96 20.36
N ALA A 89 -3.20 2.52 19.26
CA ALA A 89 -2.42 2.65 18.04
C ALA A 89 -1.30 3.68 18.25
N GLN A 90 -0.21 3.57 17.49
CA GLN A 90 0.93 4.48 17.50
C GLN A 90 0.93 5.33 16.23
N TYR A 91 1.33 6.60 16.34
CA TYR A 91 1.53 7.47 15.19
C TYR A 91 2.76 7.00 14.40
N LEU A 92 2.60 6.72 13.12
CA LEU A 92 3.69 6.33 12.23
C LEU A 92 4.26 7.57 11.52
N LYS A 93 3.42 8.26 10.73
CA LYS A 93 3.78 9.47 9.96
C LYS A 93 2.52 10.20 9.44
N ASN A 94 2.69 11.38 8.86
CA ASN A 94 1.67 12.02 8.03
C ASN A 94 1.59 11.27 6.69
N ASP A 95 0.39 11.04 6.13
CA ASP A 95 0.22 10.26 4.90
C ASP A 95 0.80 11.04 3.69
N PRO A 96 1.79 10.46 2.96
CA PRO A 96 2.40 11.11 1.81
C PRO A 96 1.49 11.19 0.57
N GLU A 97 0.46 10.35 0.47
CA GLU A 97 -0.52 10.39 -0.62
C GLU A 97 -1.73 11.27 -0.29
N ASP A 98 -2.06 11.41 0.99
CA ASP A 98 -3.16 12.25 1.49
C ASP A 98 -2.76 13.07 2.74
N PRO A 99 -2.13 14.25 2.57
CA PRO A 99 -1.64 15.07 3.69
C PRO A 99 -2.72 15.55 4.69
N GLN A 100 -4.01 15.33 4.43
CA GLN A 100 -5.06 15.56 5.43
C GLN A 100 -5.08 14.49 6.52
N TYR A 101 -4.41 13.36 6.33
CA TYR A 101 -4.43 12.21 7.22
C TYR A 101 -3.06 11.92 7.82
N ASP A 102 -3.07 11.39 9.02
CA ASP A 102 -1.92 10.73 9.64
C ASP A 102 -2.14 9.23 9.55
N VAL A 103 -1.08 8.50 9.21
CA VAL A 103 -1.02 7.04 9.28
C VAL A 103 -0.65 6.64 10.71
N TRP A 104 -1.48 5.78 11.28
CA TRP A 104 -1.26 5.15 12.58
C TRP A 104 -1.17 3.63 12.39
N GLU A 105 -0.38 2.97 13.23
CA GLU A 105 -0.23 1.51 13.24
C GLU A 105 -0.70 0.91 14.56
N PHE A 106 -1.18 -0.33 14.53
CA PHE A 106 -1.57 -1.05 15.74
C PHE A 106 -1.06 -2.49 15.74
N SER A 107 -0.94 -3.06 16.95
CA SER A 107 -0.64 -4.47 17.15
C SER A 107 -1.51 -5.03 18.28
N ILE A 108 -2.32 -6.04 17.97
CA ILE A 108 -3.15 -6.77 18.94
C ILE A 108 -2.46 -8.09 19.27
N PHE A 109 -2.06 -8.29 20.52
CA PHE A 109 -1.52 -9.57 20.99
C PHE A 109 -2.67 -10.50 21.42
N ALA A 110 -3.18 -11.28 20.48
CA ALA A 110 -4.31 -12.19 20.69
C ALA A 110 -3.98 -13.61 20.15
N PRO A 111 -3.79 -14.62 21.02
CA PRO A 111 -3.55 -15.99 20.58
C PRO A 111 -4.80 -16.68 20.01
N SER A 112 -5.98 -16.14 20.30
CA SER A 112 -7.29 -16.60 19.84
C SER A 112 -7.71 -15.91 18.54
N SER A 113 -8.47 -16.63 17.71
CA SER A 113 -9.01 -16.15 16.44
C SER A 113 -10.46 -16.60 16.25
N PRO A 114 -11.30 -15.82 15.55
CA PRO A 114 -10.98 -14.53 14.93
C PRO A 114 -10.89 -13.39 15.96
N VAL A 115 -10.25 -12.28 15.57
CA VAL A 115 -10.35 -11.01 16.31
C VAL A 115 -11.39 -10.12 15.64
N THR A 116 -12.39 -9.68 16.40
CA THR A 116 -13.36 -8.67 15.94
C THR A 116 -13.02 -7.32 16.55
N PHE A 117 -13.01 -6.24 15.77
CA PHE A 117 -12.58 -4.92 16.25
C PHE A 117 -13.25 -3.74 15.55
N ALA A 118 -13.21 -2.58 16.21
CA ALA A 118 -13.52 -1.26 15.68
C ALA A 118 -12.43 -0.28 16.09
N ILE A 119 -12.30 0.83 15.37
CA ILE A 119 -11.31 1.86 15.64
C ILE A 119 -12.02 3.08 16.23
N LYS A 120 -11.55 3.54 17.39
CA LYS A 120 -11.96 4.77 18.05
C LYS A 120 -10.89 5.85 17.82
N TYR A 121 -11.30 7.03 17.38
CA TYR A 121 -10.47 8.22 17.27
C TYR A 121 -11.04 9.36 18.10
N GLU A 122 -10.24 9.89 19.03
CA GLU A 122 -10.61 11.00 19.91
C GLU A 122 -9.70 12.21 19.67
N VAL A 123 -10.31 13.37 19.40
CA VAL A 123 -9.61 14.63 19.08
C VAL A 123 -10.53 15.82 19.36
N ASN A 124 -10.00 16.94 19.86
CA ASN A 124 -10.76 18.17 20.14
C ASN A 124 -12.05 17.95 20.98
N GLY A 125 -12.05 16.96 21.88
CA GLY A 125 -13.22 16.59 22.68
C GLY A 125 -14.36 15.92 21.89
N GLN A 126 -14.09 15.46 20.67
CA GLN A 126 -14.99 14.66 19.84
C GLN A 126 -14.49 13.22 19.75
N THR A 127 -15.41 12.28 19.53
CA THR A 127 -15.11 10.86 19.30
C THR A 127 -15.69 10.42 17.96
N TYR A 128 -14.86 9.82 17.13
CA TYR A 128 -15.22 9.21 15.86
C TYR A 128 -14.96 7.71 15.92
N TRP A 129 -15.75 6.94 15.19
CA TRP A 129 -15.62 5.49 15.13
C TRP A 129 -15.59 5.02 13.68
N ASP A 130 -14.64 4.14 13.37
CA ASP A 130 -14.76 3.23 12.24
C ASP A 130 -15.09 1.84 12.78
N ASN A 131 -16.36 1.48 12.64
CA ASN A 131 -16.91 0.18 13.01
C ASN A 131 -17.47 -0.56 11.79
N ASN A 132 -16.94 -0.30 10.59
CA ASN A 132 -17.37 -0.95 9.35
C ASN A 132 -18.91 -0.88 9.15
N ASN A 133 -19.49 0.31 9.30
CA ASN A 133 -20.94 0.56 9.25
C ASN A 133 -21.76 -0.28 10.26
N GLY A 134 -21.22 -0.47 11.47
CA GLY A 134 -21.84 -1.23 12.55
C GLY A 134 -21.60 -2.75 12.52
N ASN A 135 -20.90 -3.26 11.51
CA ASN A 135 -20.59 -4.70 11.41
C ASN A 135 -19.31 -5.09 12.17
N ASN A 136 -18.47 -4.11 12.52
CA ASN A 136 -17.08 -4.27 12.92
C ASN A 136 -16.21 -4.93 11.83
N TYR A 137 -14.89 -4.94 12.07
CA TYR A 137 -13.94 -5.71 11.29
C TYR A 137 -13.70 -7.06 11.96
N THR A 138 -13.46 -8.12 11.18
CA THR A 138 -13.13 -9.45 11.69
C THR A 138 -11.90 -9.98 10.96
N LEU A 139 -10.82 -10.27 11.68
CA LEU A 139 -9.60 -10.89 11.17
C LEU A 139 -9.57 -12.39 11.49
N SER A 140 -9.62 -13.20 10.44
CA SER A 140 -9.23 -14.62 10.48
C SER A 140 -7.71 -14.75 10.37
N PRO A 141 -7.11 -15.89 10.77
CA PRO A 141 -5.66 -16.08 10.70
C PRO A 141 -5.04 -16.05 9.30
N THR A 142 -5.85 -16.27 8.26
CA THR A 142 -5.42 -16.40 6.85
C THR A 142 -5.94 -15.30 5.94
N ASP A 143 -6.81 -14.42 6.45
CA ASP A 143 -7.65 -13.55 5.63
C ASP A 143 -7.35 -12.08 5.97
N PRO A 144 -6.47 -11.40 5.22
CA PRO A 144 -6.17 -9.99 5.43
C PRO A 144 -7.34 -9.11 5.00
N ILE A 145 -7.53 -8.01 5.71
CA ILE A 145 -8.51 -6.99 5.34
C ILE A 145 -7.82 -5.98 4.42
N VAL A 146 -8.27 -5.96 3.15
CA VAL A 146 -7.91 -4.95 2.15
C VAL A 146 -9.21 -4.25 1.71
N LEU A 147 -9.24 -2.92 1.86
CA LEU A 147 -10.42 -2.09 1.54
C LEU A 147 -10.26 -1.40 0.17
N GLU A 148 -11.32 -0.82 -0.36
CA GLU A 148 -11.27 -0.15 -1.67
C GLU A 148 -10.44 1.16 -1.64
N LYS A 149 -10.31 1.82 -0.48
CA LYS A 149 -9.43 2.98 -0.31
C LYS A 149 -7.96 2.57 -0.36
N CYS A 150 -7.59 1.52 0.37
CA CYS A 150 -6.26 0.90 0.36
C CYS A 150 -6.30 -0.38 -0.48
N ALA A 151 -6.56 -0.24 -1.79
CA ALA A 151 -6.83 -1.38 -2.67
C ALA A 151 -5.61 -2.28 -2.95
N LEU A 152 -4.45 -1.99 -2.35
CA LEU A 152 -3.19 -2.68 -2.53
C LEU A 152 -2.37 -2.59 -1.23
N LYS A 153 -1.88 -3.72 -0.72
CA LYS A 153 -0.84 -3.76 0.31
C LYS A 153 0.08 -4.96 0.16
N THR A 154 1.37 -4.71 0.38
CA THR A 154 2.47 -5.66 0.32
C THR A 154 2.85 -6.05 1.74
N ALA A 155 2.80 -7.35 2.01
CA ALA A 155 3.06 -7.95 3.31
C ALA A 155 4.33 -8.79 3.26
N GLN A 156 5.30 -8.46 4.11
CA GLN A 156 6.41 -9.36 4.41
C GLN A 156 5.92 -10.34 5.47
N LEU A 157 5.74 -11.61 5.09
CA LEU A 157 5.11 -12.58 5.97
C LEU A 157 6.06 -13.09 7.05
N LYS A 158 7.37 -13.17 6.79
CA LYS A 158 8.49 -13.39 7.75
C LYS A 158 9.79 -12.89 7.12
N GLU A 159 10.83 -12.73 7.93
CA GLU A 159 12.21 -12.65 7.44
C GLU A 159 12.53 -13.90 6.59
N GLY A 160 12.96 -13.70 5.34
CA GLY A 160 13.24 -14.77 4.38
C GLY A 160 12.00 -15.55 3.84
N SER A 161 10.77 -15.16 4.19
CA SER A 161 9.54 -15.74 3.62
C SER A 161 9.04 -14.97 2.40
N PRO A 162 8.21 -15.58 1.52
CA PRO A 162 7.67 -14.90 0.35
C PRO A 162 6.92 -13.63 0.75
N THR A 163 7.25 -12.53 0.09
CA THR A 163 6.45 -11.31 0.17
C THR A 163 5.16 -11.52 -0.61
N ALA A 164 4.02 -11.34 0.06
CA ALA A 164 2.71 -11.42 -0.56
C ALA A 164 2.21 -10.02 -0.92
N ILE A 165 1.59 -9.90 -2.09
CA ILE A 165 0.83 -8.73 -2.50
C ILE A 165 -0.64 -9.08 -2.30
N PHE A 166 -1.34 -8.30 -1.48
CA PHE A 166 -2.79 -8.39 -1.32
C PHE A 166 -3.45 -7.19 -1.99
N LEU A 167 -4.43 -7.44 -2.85
CA LEU A 167 -5.17 -6.36 -3.52
C LEU A 167 -6.67 -6.58 -3.50
N LYS A 168 -7.45 -5.51 -3.55
CA LYS A 168 -8.91 -5.57 -3.70
C LYS A 168 -9.23 -5.84 -5.17
N ASN A 169 -10.01 -6.88 -5.47
CA ASN A 169 -10.34 -7.20 -6.86
C ASN A 169 -11.44 -6.27 -7.41
N LEU A 170 -11.04 -5.15 -7.99
CA LEU A 170 -11.93 -4.10 -8.52
C LEU A 170 -12.29 -4.28 -10.01
N GLY A 171 -11.79 -5.32 -10.67
CA GLY A 171 -12.02 -5.56 -12.10
C GLY A 171 -11.18 -6.71 -12.64
N TYR A 172 -11.64 -7.34 -13.73
CA TYR A 172 -10.96 -8.49 -14.34
C TYR A 172 -9.66 -8.09 -15.06
N GLU A 173 -9.73 -7.10 -15.94
CA GLU A 173 -8.56 -6.57 -16.64
C GLU A 173 -7.74 -5.71 -15.67
N LYS A 174 -6.60 -6.27 -15.23
CA LYS A 174 -5.68 -5.63 -14.31
C LYS A 174 -4.23 -5.86 -14.70
N THR A 175 -3.36 -4.96 -14.25
CA THR A 175 -1.90 -5.07 -14.36
C THR A 175 -1.30 -4.85 -12.98
N VAL A 176 -0.51 -5.81 -12.49
CA VAL A 176 0.16 -5.74 -11.19
C VAL A 176 1.67 -5.82 -11.43
N LEU A 177 2.38 -4.74 -11.11
CA LEU A 177 3.82 -4.62 -11.35
C LEU A 177 4.58 -4.38 -10.05
N VAL A 178 5.70 -5.07 -9.91
CA VAL A 178 6.76 -4.73 -8.96
C VAL A 178 7.70 -3.76 -9.66
N LYS A 179 7.77 -2.51 -9.18
CA LYS A 179 8.64 -1.44 -9.66
C LYS A 179 9.86 -1.38 -8.76
N TYR A 180 11.07 -1.50 -9.32
CA TYR A 180 12.28 -1.64 -8.49
C TYR A 180 13.49 -0.90 -9.04
N THR A 181 14.44 -0.62 -8.16
CA THR A 181 15.74 -0.01 -8.43
C THR A 181 16.85 -0.81 -7.73
N THR A 182 18.07 -0.76 -8.26
CA THR A 182 19.28 -1.25 -7.60
C THR A 182 20.30 -0.13 -7.35
N ASP A 183 19.95 1.12 -7.68
CA ASP A 183 20.83 2.27 -7.83
C ASP A 183 20.23 3.57 -7.23
N ASN A 184 19.48 3.43 -6.12
CA ASN A 184 18.81 4.53 -5.41
C ASN A 184 17.87 5.37 -6.30
N TRP A 185 17.07 4.70 -7.13
CA TRP A 185 16.11 5.27 -8.08
C TRP A 185 16.73 6.11 -9.22
N ALA A 186 18.03 5.96 -9.50
CA ALA A 186 18.62 6.50 -10.73
C ALA A 186 18.08 5.79 -11.98
N THR A 187 17.77 4.50 -11.88
CA THR A 187 16.97 3.74 -12.86
C THR A 187 15.81 3.03 -12.18
N THR A 188 14.73 2.82 -12.95
CA THR A 188 13.53 2.09 -12.51
C THR A 188 13.24 0.96 -13.49
N ASN A 189 13.18 -0.25 -12.97
CA ASN A 189 12.84 -1.47 -13.69
C ASN A 189 11.41 -1.91 -13.34
N SER A 190 10.90 -2.94 -14.00
CA SER A 190 9.56 -3.47 -13.76
C SER A 190 9.49 -4.97 -14.01
N ALA A 191 8.80 -5.69 -13.12
CA ALA A 191 8.46 -7.10 -13.30
C ALA A 191 6.96 -7.31 -13.02
N ASN A 192 6.33 -8.29 -13.67
CA ASN A 192 4.92 -8.61 -13.42
C ASN A 192 4.79 -9.45 -12.15
N ALA A 193 3.93 -9.06 -11.21
CA ALA A 193 3.52 -9.97 -10.16
C ALA A 193 2.66 -11.12 -10.74
N SER A 194 2.62 -12.27 -10.07
CA SER A 194 1.79 -13.40 -10.50
C SER A 194 0.58 -13.59 -9.60
N TYR A 195 -0.59 -13.88 -10.17
CA TYR A 195 -1.79 -14.21 -9.41
C TYR A 195 -1.64 -15.59 -8.77
N GLU A 196 -1.94 -15.70 -7.47
CA GLU A 196 -1.92 -16.97 -6.74
C GLU A 196 -3.36 -17.48 -6.49
N LYS A 197 -4.19 -16.68 -5.82
CA LYS A 197 -5.54 -17.08 -5.38
C LYS A 197 -6.41 -15.90 -4.98
N THR A 198 -7.73 -16.09 -5.01
CA THR A 198 -8.71 -15.22 -4.35
C THR A 198 -8.94 -15.68 -2.91
N LEU A 199 -9.05 -14.72 -2.00
CA LEU A 199 -9.32 -14.85 -0.57
C LEU A 199 -10.72 -14.28 -0.24
N PRO A 200 -11.24 -14.53 0.98
CA PRO A 200 -12.48 -13.90 1.45
C PRO A 200 -12.47 -12.37 1.32
N GLY A 201 -13.66 -11.77 1.24
CA GLY A 201 -13.80 -10.31 1.08
C GLY A 201 -13.45 -9.77 -0.31
N ASN A 202 -13.35 -10.63 -1.34
CA ASN A 202 -12.95 -10.28 -2.71
C ASN A 202 -11.54 -9.65 -2.78
N VAL A 203 -10.62 -10.22 -2.01
CA VAL A 203 -9.19 -9.88 -2.01
C VAL A 203 -8.44 -10.91 -2.85
N GLU A 204 -7.47 -10.51 -3.66
CA GLU A 204 -6.55 -11.42 -4.35
C GLU A 204 -5.18 -11.41 -3.69
N GLN A 205 -4.57 -12.59 -3.54
CA GLN A 205 -3.17 -12.74 -3.23
C GLN A 205 -2.38 -12.94 -4.53
N TRP A 206 -1.29 -12.19 -4.64
CA TRP A 206 -0.32 -12.18 -5.73
C TRP A 206 1.09 -12.37 -5.16
N SER A 207 2.02 -12.90 -5.95
CA SER A 207 3.42 -13.12 -5.59
C SER A 207 4.37 -12.15 -6.31
N ILE A 208 5.43 -11.77 -5.61
CA ILE A 208 6.59 -11.09 -6.20
C ILE A 208 7.43 -12.12 -6.97
N PRO A 209 7.94 -11.79 -8.18
CA PRO A 209 8.81 -12.70 -8.94
C PRO A 209 10.06 -13.12 -8.18
N SER A 210 10.39 -14.42 -8.25
CA SER A 210 11.55 -15.01 -7.57
C SER A 210 12.90 -14.69 -8.22
N ASP A 211 12.88 -14.03 -9.39
CA ASP A 211 14.05 -13.54 -10.11
C ASP A 211 14.29 -12.02 -9.91
N LEU A 212 13.50 -11.37 -9.06
CA LEU A 212 13.73 -9.98 -8.65
C LEU A 212 15.12 -9.85 -7.99
N PRO A 213 15.94 -8.82 -8.30
CA PRO A 213 17.24 -8.66 -7.64
C PRO A 213 17.12 -8.54 -6.12
N HIS A 214 18.12 -9.05 -5.40
CA HIS A 214 18.20 -9.05 -3.94
C HIS A 214 19.39 -8.21 -3.44
N GLY A 215 19.27 -7.65 -2.24
CA GLY A 215 20.30 -6.87 -1.56
C GLY A 215 19.76 -5.60 -0.89
N SER A 216 20.48 -5.06 0.09
CA SER A 216 20.06 -3.88 0.86
C SER A 216 19.88 -2.60 0.01
N ASN A 217 20.52 -2.53 -1.16
CA ASN A 217 20.37 -1.47 -2.17
C ASN A 217 19.17 -1.69 -3.10
N VAL A 218 18.51 -2.86 -3.10
CA VAL A 218 17.35 -3.13 -3.94
C VAL A 218 16.10 -2.63 -3.24
N LYS A 219 15.54 -1.53 -3.76
CA LYS A 219 14.28 -0.96 -3.29
C LYS A 219 13.17 -1.22 -4.29
N TYR A 220 11.95 -1.44 -3.81
CA TYR A 220 10.78 -1.63 -4.67
C TYR A 220 9.49 -1.07 -4.07
N PHE A 221 8.52 -0.82 -4.95
CA PHE A 221 7.12 -0.60 -4.62
C PHE A 221 6.24 -1.40 -5.58
N VAL A 222 4.98 -1.59 -5.22
CA VAL A 222 4.02 -2.32 -6.05
C VAL A 222 3.02 -1.34 -6.64
N SER A 223 2.62 -1.56 -7.89
CA SER A 223 1.54 -0.80 -8.54
C SER A 223 0.47 -1.74 -9.10
N TYR A 224 -0.79 -1.47 -8.79
CA TYR A 224 -1.97 -2.19 -9.26
C TYR A 224 -2.82 -1.25 -10.12
N THR A 225 -2.89 -1.50 -11.43
CA THR A 225 -3.70 -0.73 -12.38
C THR A 225 -4.93 -1.54 -12.78
N VAL A 226 -6.12 -0.94 -12.65
CA VAL A 226 -7.43 -1.52 -12.96
C VAL A 226 -8.43 -0.41 -13.31
N ASN A 227 -9.30 -0.63 -14.31
CA ASN A 227 -10.31 0.34 -14.74
C ASN A 227 -9.76 1.76 -15.05
N GLY A 228 -8.48 1.87 -15.44
CA GLY A 228 -7.79 3.14 -15.68
C GLY A 228 -7.25 3.87 -14.43
N ILE A 229 -7.46 3.32 -13.22
CA ILE A 229 -6.93 3.82 -11.95
C ILE A 229 -5.68 3.00 -11.59
N THR A 230 -4.64 3.66 -11.07
CA THR A 230 -3.45 3.01 -10.53
C THR A 230 -3.35 3.27 -9.04
N TYR A 231 -3.32 2.19 -8.26
CA TYR A 231 -2.99 2.17 -6.83
C TYR A 231 -1.51 1.86 -6.66
N ILE A 232 -0.86 2.49 -5.69
CA ILE A 232 0.54 2.28 -5.35
C ILE A 232 0.63 1.83 -3.91
N ASP A 233 1.54 0.91 -3.63
CA ASP A 233 2.00 0.64 -2.27
C ASP A 233 3.53 0.70 -2.24
N ASN A 234 3.99 1.84 -1.76
CA ASN A 234 5.39 2.22 -1.61
C ASN A 234 5.81 2.25 -0.13
N ASN A 235 5.15 1.47 0.73
CA ASN A 235 5.37 1.49 2.18
C ASN A 235 5.31 2.90 2.80
N PHE A 236 4.24 3.64 2.50
CA PHE A 236 4.05 5.02 2.97
C PHE A 236 5.27 5.92 2.66
N GLY A 237 5.75 5.85 1.41
CA GLY A 237 6.88 6.63 0.89
C GLY A 237 8.27 6.05 1.10
N ASP A 238 8.47 5.10 2.01
CA ASP A 238 9.81 4.58 2.35
C ASP A 238 10.36 3.60 1.29
N ASN A 239 9.46 2.97 0.54
CA ASN A 239 9.65 1.78 -0.29
C ASN A 239 10.00 0.53 0.53
N TYR A 240 9.81 -0.63 -0.08
CA TYR A 240 10.25 -1.91 0.46
C TYR A 240 11.70 -2.19 0.10
N THR A 241 12.37 -3.02 0.89
CA THR A 241 13.71 -3.56 0.57
C THR A 241 13.58 -5.05 0.25
N ASN A 242 14.18 -5.50 -0.85
CA ASN A 242 14.27 -6.93 -1.15
C ASN A 242 15.64 -7.45 -0.70
N TYR A 243 15.72 -7.99 0.51
CA TYR A 243 16.97 -8.53 1.08
C TYR A 243 17.45 -9.79 0.36
#